data_AF-A0ABD2WU84-F1
#
_entry.id   AF-A0ABD2WU84-F1
#
_cell.length_a   1.000
_cell.length_b   1.000
_cell.length_c   1.000
_cell.angle_alpha   90.00
_cell.angle_beta   90.00
_cell.angle_gamma   90.00
#
_symmetry.space_group_name_H-M   'P 1'
#
loop_
_entity.id
_entity.type
_entity.pdbx_description
1 polymer ?
#
loop_
_entity_poly.entity_id
_entity_poly.type
_entity_poly.pdbx_seq_one_letter_code
_entity_poly.pdbx_strand_id
1 'polypeptide(L)'
;MTGVPSCQRTVAFEKASVLFNAGALYTQVAAKQDHQSPKGLDQAVDSFLRSAGTFRYMHESFTNAPSMDLGPDMLDMLVQLMLAQVRECLFEKLELQSRDARDAEVSLDLAQEAAQVSAVYADVHAMISREPVRDYVPESWIALVLVKREHYLALAHRHCAAALLDHPISEFRAETRAALERIQANDSKTQVGQAAALEPVQKIPRWRQRQRRRSGKQSR
;
A
#
# COMPACT_ATOMS: atom_id res chain seq x y z
N MET A 1 -16.14 -7.58 22.23
CA MET A 1 -17.43 -8.13 22.73
C MET A 1 -17.43 -8.12 24.24
N THR A 2 -18.25 -7.27 24.86
CA THR A 2 -18.27 -7.01 26.31
C THR A 2 -19.02 -8.07 27.14
N GLY A 3 -19.63 -9.08 26.50
CA GLY A 3 -20.33 -10.17 27.19
C GLY A 3 -21.61 -9.74 27.91
N VAL A 4 -22.06 -8.49 27.74
CA VAL A 4 -23.26 -7.97 28.40
C VAL A 4 -24.49 -8.30 27.55
N PRO A 5 -25.48 -9.05 28.05
CA PRO A 5 -26.70 -9.33 27.31
C PRO A 5 -27.52 -8.04 27.13
N SER A 6 -27.64 -7.57 25.89
CA SER A 6 -28.57 -6.51 25.51
C SER A 6 -29.89 -7.14 25.05
N CYS A 7 -30.95 -6.99 25.84
CA CYS A 7 -32.30 -7.42 25.46
C CYS A 7 -33.09 -6.23 24.92
N GLN A 8 -33.03 -6.01 23.60
CA GLN A 8 -33.99 -5.14 22.92
C GLN A 8 -35.06 -5.97 22.21
N ARG A 9 -36.33 -5.80 22.61
CA ARG A 9 -37.50 -6.40 21.97
C ARG A 9 -37.90 -5.63 20.71
N THR A 10 -37.02 -5.55 19.72
CA THR A 10 -37.37 -4.99 18.41
C THR A 10 -36.91 -5.94 17.30
N VAL A 11 -37.81 -6.27 16.38
CA VAL A 11 -37.54 -7.13 15.22
C VAL A 11 -36.34 -6.62 14.39
N ALA A 12 -36.08 -5.32 14.42
CA ALA A 12 -34.93 -4.70 13.78
C ALA A 12 -33.58 -5.14 14.39
N PHE A 13 -33.49 -5.29 15.72
CA PHE A 13 -32.27 -5.77 16.39
C PHE A 13 -31.93 -7.21 16.02
N GLU A 14 -32.93 -8.09 16.01
CA GLU A 14 -32.77 -9.49 15.59
C GLU A 14 -32.30 -9.59 14.14
N LYS A 15 -32.90 -8.80 13.23
CA LYS A 15 -32.48 -8.72 11.82
C LYS A 15 -31.03 -8.27 11.68
N ALA A 16 -30.63 -7.19 12.36
CA ALA A 16 -29.26 -6.70 12.34
C ALA A 16 -28.27 -7.75 12.88
N SER A 17 -28.63 -8.45 13.95
CA SER A 17 -27.80 -9.52 14.55
C SER A 17 -27.61 -10.70 13.59
N VAL A 18 -28.66 -11.13 12.90
CA VAL A 18 -28.58 -12.20 11.88
C VAL A 18 -27.69 -11.79 10.71
N LEU A 19 -27.82 -10.55 10.23
CA LEU A 19 -26.98 -10.02 9.15
C LEU A 19 -25.52 -9.91 9.56
N PHE A 20 -25.24 -9.45 10.80
CA PHE A 20 -23.88 -9.38 11.32
C PHE A 20 -23.22 -10.76 11.32
N ASN A 21 -23.95 -11.77 11.83
CA ASN A 21 -23.48 -13.14 11.88
C ASN A 21 -23.28 -13.73 10.48
N ALA A 22 -24.12 -13.37 9.50
CA ALA A 22 -23.94 -13.76 8.11
C ALA A 22 -22.66 -13.15 7.51
N GLY A 23 -22.39 -11.86 7.75
CA GLY A 23 -21.12 -11.22 7.39
C GLY A 23 -19.93 -11.94 8.02
N ALA A 24 -19.96 -12.15 9.33
CA ALA A 24 -18.92 -12.87 10.07
C ALA A 24 -18.72 -14.32 9.58
N LEU A 25 -19.77 -15.01 9.13
CA LEU A 25 -19.64 -16.33 8.54
C LEU A 25 -18.88 -16.28 7.20
N TYR A 26 -19.16 -15.29 6.36
CA TYR A 26 -18.43 -15.11 5.11
C TYR A 26 -16.93 -14.84 5.35
N THR A 27 -16.55 -14.10 6.39
CA THR A 27 -15.12 -13.90 6.73
C THR A 27 -14.44 -15.21 7.12
N GLN A 28 -15.13 -16.09 7.86
CA GLN A 28 -14.60 -17.41 8.23
C GLN A 28 -14.50 -18.34 7.03
N VAL A 29 -15.45 -18.29 6.09
CA VAL A 29 -15.38 -19.05 4.84
C VAL A 29 -14.17 -18.59 4.03
N ALA A 30 -13.96 -17.28 3.91
CA ALA A 30 -12.83 -16.71 3.19
C ALA A 30 -11.48 -17.15 3.80
N ALA A 31 -11.34 -17.02 5.13
CA ALA A 31 -10.12 -17.39 5.85
C ALA A 31 -9.78 -18.89 5.82
N LYS A 32 -10.74 -19.75 5.46
CA LYS A 32 -10.56 -21.21 5.33
C LYS A 32 -10.23 -21.65 3.91
N GLN A 33 -10.25 -20.75 2.93
CA GLN A 33 -9.88 -21.10 1.56
C GLN A 33 -8.40 -21.43 1.47
N ASP A 34 -8.02 -22.12 0.40
CA ASP A 34 -6.62 -22.39 0.09
C ASP A 34 -5.99 -21.19 -0.65
N HIS A 35 -5.19 -20.40 0.06
CA HIS A 35 -4.50 -19.23 -0.49
C HIS A 35 -3.29 -19.61 -1.38
N GLN A 36 -2.96 -20.90 -1.52
CA GLN A 36 -1.91 -21.36 -2.42
C GLN A 36 -2.42 -21.73 -3.82
N SER A 37 -3.73 -21.62 -4.05
CA SER A 37 -4.33 -21.86 -5.37
C SER A 37 -5.10 -20.63 -5.87
N PRO A 38 -4.98 -20.28 -7.17
CA PRO A 38 -5.75 -19.16 -7.73
C PRO A 38 -7.26 -19.30 -7.52
N LYS A 39 -7.77 -20.53 -7.58
CA LYS A 39 -9.18 -20.85 -7.34
C LYS A 39 -9.59 -20.58 -5.88
N GLY A 40 -8.77 -20.96 -4.91
CA GLY A 40 -9.05 -20.69 -3.49
C GLY A 40 -9.02 -19.18 -3.20
N LEU A 41 -8.10 -18.44 -3.80
CA LEU A 41 -8.05 -16.97 -3.71
C LEU A 41 -9.29 -16.31 -4.33
N ASP A 42 -9.77 -16.78 -5.48
CA ASP A 42 -11.03 -16.27 -6.07
C ASP A 42 -12.23 -16.51 -5.14
N GLN A 43 -12.27 -17.66 -4.47
CA GLN A 43 -13.32 -17.98 -3.49
C GLN A 43 -13.21 -17.15 -2.22
N ALA A 44 -11.99 -16.85 -1.77
CA ALA A 44 -11.74 -15.96 -0.64
C ALA A 44 -12.20 -14.54 -0.96
N VAL A 45 -11.87 -14.04 -2.15
CA VAL A 45 -12.30 -12.71 -2.64
C VAL A 45 -13.83 -12.62 -2.70
N ASP A 46 -14.52 -13.59 -3.32
CA ASP A 46 -16.00 -13.60 -3.37
C ASP A 46 -16.60 -13.55 -1.97
N SER A 47 -16.07 -14.35 -1.04
CA SER A 47 -16.56 -14.42 0.34
C SER A 47 -16.32 -13.11 1.10
N PHE A 48 -15.12 -12.53 1.03
CA PHE A 48 -14.85 -11.23 1.66
C PHE A 48 -15.70 -10.10 1.07
N LEU A 49 -15.95 -10.09 -0.26
CA LEU A 49 -16.83 -9.11 -0.90
C LEU A 49 -18.29 -9.26 -0.43
N ARG A 50 -18.80 -10.49 -0.26
CA ARG A 50 -20.12 -10.73 0.34
C ARG A 50 -20.19 -10.23 1.78
N SER A 51 -19.14 -10.43 2.56
CA SER A 51 -19.04 -9.88 3.91
C SER A 51 -19.07 -8.36 3.90
N ALA A 52 -18.24 -7.72 3.08
CA ALA A 52 -18.19 -6.26 2.95
C ALA A 52 -19.55 -5.68 2.53
N GLY A 53 -20.21 -6.30 1.54
CA GLY A 53 -21.55 -5.90 1.10
C GLY A 53 -22.60 -6.04 2.20
N THR A 54 -22.51 -7.11 3.01
CA THR A 54 -23.42 -7.32 4.14
C THR A 54 -23.24 -6.24 5.21
N PHE A 55 -22.00 -5.94 5.61
CA PHE A 55 -21.73 -4.87 6.60
C PHE A 55 -22.11 -3.48 6.07
N ARG A 56 -21.88 -3.20 4.79
CA ARG A 56 -22.32 -1.95 4.15
C ARG A 56 -23.84 -1.82 4.13
N TYR A 57 -24.55 -2.88 3.78
CA TYR A 57 -26.00 -2.89 3.83
C TYR A 57 -26.52 -2.61 5.24
N MET A 58 -25.87 -3.19 6.26
CA MET A 58 -26.21 -2.90 7.65
C MET A 58 -25.99 -1.43 8.01
N HIS A 59 -24.86 -0.86 7.58
CA HIS A 59 -24.51 0.54 7.81
C HIS A 59 -25.58 1.49 7.23
N GLU A 60 -26.07 1.20 6.04
CA GLU A 60 -27.09 2.00 5.35
C GLU A 60 -28.51 1.79 5.91
N SER A 61 -28.82 0.58 6.42
CA SER A 61 -30.19 0.18 6.77
C SER A 61 -30.56 0.34 8.25
N PHE A 62 -29.58 0.40 9.16
CA PHE A 62 -29.81 0.40 10.61
C PHE A 62 -29.20 1.63 11.31
N THR A 63 -29.58 2.83 10.85
CA THR A 63 -29.03 4.12 11.30
C THR A 63 -29.29 4.47 12.77
N ASN A 64 -30.31 3.87 13.40
CA ASN A 64 -30.55 3.98 14.84
C ASN A 64 -29.98 2.74 15.54
N ALA A 65 -28.65 2.69 15.67
CA ALA A 65 -27.96 1.51 16.17
C ALA A 65 -28.41 1.15 17.61
N PRO A 66 -28.93 -0.07 17.83
CA PRO A 66 -29.43 -0.53 19.13
C PRO A 66 -28.34 -0.84 20.16
N SER A 67 -27.06 -0.95 19.73
CA SER A 67 -25.89 -1.22 20.57
C SER A 67 -24.62 -0.59 19.97
N MET A 68 -23.68 -0.15 20.81
CA MET A 68 -22.42 0.52 20.42
C MET A 68 -21.53 -0.37 19.53
N ASP A 69 -21.58 -1.68 19.71
CA ASP A 69 -20.83 -2.72 18.96
C ASP A 69 -21.25 -2.83 17.48
N LEU A 70 -22.36 -2.20 17.09
CA LEU A 70 -22.89 -2.11 15.72
C LEU A 70 -23.00 -0.64 15.26
N GLY A 71 -22.24 0.25 15.90
CA GLY A 71 -22.19 1.65 15.52
C GLY A 71 -21.66 1.86 14.09
N PRO A 72 -21.98 2.99 13.46
CA PRO A 72 -21.60 3.26 12.08
C PRO A 72 -20.08 3.21 11.87
N ASP A 73 -19.28 3.76 12.80
CA ASP A 73 -17.81 3.72 12.73
C ASP A 73 -17.25 2.29 12.74
N MET A 74 -17.87 1.38 13.49
CA MET A 74 -17.47 -0.02 13.56
C MET A 74 -17.79 -0.74 12.24
N LEU A 75 -18.98 -0.53 11.69
CA LEU A 75 -19.39 -1.14 10.42
C LEU A 75 -18.53 -0.63 9.26
N ASP A 76 -18.23 0.67 9.22
CA ASP A 76 -17.33 1.23 8.22
C ASP A 76 -15.92 0.64 8.35
N MET A 77 -15.39 0.51 9.57
CA MET A 77 -14.08 -0.14 9.79
C MET A 77 -14.09 -1.59 9.31
N LEU A 78 -15.13 -2.36 9.61
CA LEU A 78 -15.25 -3.74 9.14
C LEU A 78 -15.33 -3.82 7.61
N VAL A 79 -16.07 -2.92 6.95
CA VAL A 79 -16.11 -2.85 5.49
C VAL A 79 -14.71 -2.61 4.92
N GLN A 80 -13.97 -1.62 5.45
CA GLN A 80 -12.62 -1.33 4.98
C GLN A 80 -11.65 -2.48 5.25
N LEU A 81 -11.77 -3.16 6.39
CA LEU A 81 -10.97 -4.34 6.71
C LEU A 81 -11.22 -5.48 5.70
N MET A 82 -12.49 -5.74 5.33
CA MET A 82 -12.80 -6.76 4.31
C MET A 82 -12.23 -6.39 2.95
N LEU A 83 -12.30 -5.11 2.55
CA LEU A 83 -11.74 -4.64 1.28
C LEU A 83 -10.21 -4.71 1.26
N ALA A 84 -9.54 -4.43 2.38
CA ALA A 84 -8.10 -4.63 2.51
C ALA A 84 -7.72 -6.11 2.34
N GLN A 85 -8.47 -7.03 2.95
CA GLN A 85 -8.27 -8.47 2.77
C GLN A 85 -8.50 -8.92 1.32
N VAL A 86 -9.49 -8.35 0.62
CA VAL A 86 -9.68 -8.59 -0.83
C VAL A 86 -8.45 -8.17 -1.63
N ARG A 87 -7.89 -6.98 -1.36
CA ARG A 87 -6.67 -6.49 -2.03
C ARG A 87 -5.48 -7.40 -1.78
N GLU A 88 -5.31 -7.86 -0.54
CA GLU A 88 -4.31 -8.86 -0.19
C GLU A 88 -4.46 -10.16 -0.99
N CYS A 89 -5.66 -10.73 -1.09
CA CYS A 89 -5.88 -11.95 -1.88
C CYS A 89 -5.61 -11.74 -3.39
N LEU A 90 -5.92 -10.56 -3.93
CA LEU A 90 -5.61 -10.23 -5.32
C LEU A 90 -4.10 -10.10 -5.56
N PHE A 91 -3.37 -9.51 -4.61
CA PHE A 91 -1.91 -9.48 -4.65
C PHE A 91 -1.31 -10.89 -4.59
N GLU A 92 -1.77 -11.74 -3.65
CA GLU A 92 -1.32 -13.13 -3.53
C GLU A 92 -1.56 -13.90 -4.84
N LYS A 93 -2.71 -13.66 -5.48
CA LYS A 93 -3.06 -14.29 -6.76
C LYS A 93 -2.12 -13.85 -7.87
N LEU A 94 -1.83 -12.55 -7.96
CA LEU A 94 -0.86 -12.01 -8.90
C LEU A 94 0.52 -12.64 -8.65
N GLU A 95 0.97 -12.70 -7.39
CA GLU A 95 2.27 -13.28 -7.05
C GLU A 95 2.37 -14.75 -7.46
N LEU A 96 1.32 -15.55 -7.23
CA LEU A 96 1.25 -16.94 -7.66
C LEU A 96 1.32 -17.10 -9.18
N GLN A 97 0.55 -16.31 -9.93
CA GLN A 97 0.50 -16.38 -11.40
C GLN A 97 1.81 -15.94 -12.05
N SER A 98 2.55 -15.07 -11.38
CA SER A 98 3.82 -14.51 -11.85
C SER A 98 5.06 -15.31 -11.40
N ARG A 99 4.92 -16.48 -10.76
CA ARG A 99 6.08 -17.24 -10.24
C ARG A 99 7.03 -17.73 -11.33
N ASP A 100 6.49 -18.26 -12.42
CA ASP A 100 7.30 -18.93 -13.46
C ASP A 100 7.82 -17.97 -14.54
N ALA A 101 7.29 -16.75 -14.61
CA ALA A 101 7.63 -15.75 -15.61
C ALA A 101 7.71 -14.36 -14.97
N ARG A 102 8.74 -14.16 -14.14
CA ARG A 102 8.98 -12.91 -13.43
C ARG A 102 10.05 -12.10 -14.14
N ASP A 103 9.63 -11.08 -14.87
CA ASP A 103 10.53 -10.06 -15.44
C ASP A 103 10.53 -8.78 -14.60
N ALA A 104 11.27 -7.76 -15.07
CA ALA A 104 11.36 -6.46 -14.40
C ALA A 104 9.99 -5.79 -14.23
N GLU A 105 9.14 -5.84 -15.26
CA GLU A 105 7.84 -5.16 -15.25
C GLU A 105 6.89 -5.86 -14.27
N VAL A 106 6.80 -7.19 -14.32
CA VAL A 106 6.01 -7.98 -13.36
C VAL A 106 6.49 -7.76 -11.93
N SER A 107 7.81 -7.59 -11.73
CA SER A 107 8.36 -7.28 -10.41
C SER A 107 7.96 -5.87 -9.94
N LEU A 108 7.92 -4.88 -10.82
CA LEU A 108 7.42 -3.54 -10.48
C LEU A 108 5.91 -3.51 -10.26
N ASP A 109 5.13 -4.26 -11.03
CA ASP A 109 3.69 -4.41 -10.82
C ASP A 109 3.41 -5.00 -9.44
N LEU A 110 4.12 -6.07 -9.06
CA LEU A 110 4.03 -6.64 -7.71
C LEU A 110 4.49 -5.67 -6.62
N ALA A 111 5.52 -4.86 -6.88
CA ALA A 111 5.94 -3.83 -5.94
C ALA A 111 4.83 -2.79 -5.71
N GLN A 112 4.20 -2.34 -6.79
CA GLN A 112 3.12 -1.37 -6.74
C GLN A 112 1.89 -1.94 -6.02
N GLU A 113 1.45 -3.16 -6.37
CA GLU A 113 0.29 -3.78 -5.74
C GLU A 113 0.54 -4.05 -4.25
N ALA A 114 1.74 -4.52 -3.85
CA ALA A 114 2.11 -4.65 -2.45
C ALA A 114 2.07 -3.30 -1.71
N ALA A 115 2.55 -2.22 -2.34
CA ALA A 115 2.48 -0.88 -1.75
C ALA A 115 1.02 -0.43 -1.54
N GLN A 116 0.12 -0.75 -2.47
CA GLN A 116 -1.31 -0.48 -2.32
C GLN A 116 -1.94 -1.28 -1.19
N VAL A 117 -1.59 -2.58 -1.04
CA VAL A 117 -2.05 -3.40 0.09
C VAL A 117 -1.59 -2.80 1.43
N SER A 118 -0.34 -2.35 1.52
CA SER A 118 0.17 -1.62 2.68
C SER A 118 -0.62 -0.33 2.96
N ALA A 119 -0.91 0.45 1.92
CA ALA A 119 -1.65 1.71 2.06
C ALA A 119 -3.08 1.49 2.59
N VAL A 120 -3.83 0.53 2.03
CA VAL A 120 -5.18 0.24 2.52
C VAL A 120 -5.17 -0.30 3.96
N TYR A 121 -4.16 -1.08 4.35
CA TYR A 121 -4.01 -1.48 5.75
C TYR A 121 -3.60 -0.33 6.67
N ALA A 122 -2.92 0.70 6.17
CA ALA A 122 -2.66 1.92 6.92
C ALA A 122 -3.97 2.70 7.20
N ASP A 123 -4.86 2.78 6.21
CA ASP A 123 -6.17 3.41 6.37
C ASP A 123 -7.03 2.65 7.39
N VAL A 124 -7.07 1.31 7.29
CA VAL A 124 -7.74 0.44 8.27
C VAL A 124 -7.14 0.61 9.66
N HIS A 125 -5.81 0.70 9.78
CA HIS A 125 -5.13 0.94 11.06
C HIS A 125 -5.57 2.26 11.70
N ALA A 126 -5.71 3.33 10.90
CA ALA A 126 -6.16 4.63 11.38
C ALA A 126 -7.59 4.56 11.93
N MET A 127 -8.48 3.79 11.27
CA MET A 127 -9.86 3.60 11.71
C MET A 127 -9.96 2.74 12.97
N ILE A 128 -9.31 1.58 12.98
CA ILE A 128 -9.41 0.61 14.09
C ILE A 128 -8.77 1.12 15.39
N SER A 129 -7.85 2.07 15.28
CA SER A 129 -7.17 2.70 16.42
C SER A 129 -7.92 3.89 17.03
N ARG A 130 -9.00 4.36 16.39
CA ARG A 130 -9.77 5.52 16.83
C ARG A 130 -10.92 5.09 17.74
N GLU A 131 -11.24 5.90 18.75
CA GLU A 131 -12.49 5.76 19.50
C GLU A 131 -13.72 6.08 18.60
N PRO A 132 -14.87 5.42 18.81
CA PRO A 132 -15.10 4.37 19.80
C PRO A 132 -14.57 2.99 19.38
N VAL A 133 -14.23 2.77 18.10
CA VAL A 133 -13.90 1.44 17.53
C VAL A 133 -12.84 0.69 18.35
N ARG A 134 -11.76 1.38 18.73
CA ARG A 134 -10.66 0.82 19.51
C ARG A 134 -11.13 0.09 20.78
N ASP A 135 -12.17 0.57 21.45
CA ASP A 135 -12.63 0.02 22.73
C ASP A 135 -13.39 -1.30 22.59
N TYR A 136 -13.85 -1.62 21.37
CA TYR A 136 -14.69 -2.80 21.11
C TYR A 136 -13.95 -3.91 20.36
N VAL A 137 -12.76 -3.62 19.82
CA VAL A 137 -11.93 -4.57 19.09
C VAL A 137 -10.82 -5.16 19.96
N PRO A 138 -10.43 -6.43 19.75
CA PRO A 138 -9.25 -6.97 20.40
C PRO A 138 -7.97 -6.22 19.96
N GLU A 139 -7.07 -5.94 20.90
CA GLU A 139 -5.74 -5.35 20.62
C GLU A 139 -4.95 -6.19 19.60
N SER A 140 -5.17 -7.52 19.55
CA SER A 140 -4.54 -8.40 18.56
C SER A 140 -4.93 -8.07 17.11
N TRP A 141 -6.12 -7.51 16.87
CA TRP A 141 -6.54 -7.10 15.53
C TRP A 141 -5.80 -5.85 15.09
N ILE A 142 -5.67 -4.87 16.00
CA ILE A 142 -4.91 -3.63 15.76
C ILE A 142 -3.45 -3.99 15.42
N ALA A 143 -2.84 -4.84 16.24
CA ALA A 143 -1.48 -5.31 16.02
C ALA A 143 -1.32 -6.06 14.69
N LEU A 144 -2.25 -6.96 14.35
CA LEU A 144 -2.18 -7.72 13.10
C LEU A 144 -2.31 -6.83 11.87
N VAL A 145 -3.21 -5.85 11.88
CA VAL A 145 -3.36 -4.86 10.79
C VAL A 145 -2.06 -4.08 10.60
N LEU A 146 -1.43 -3.65 11.70
CA LEU A 146 -0.15 -2.95 11.63
C LEU A 146 0.97 -3.84 11.08
N VAL A 147 1.05 -5.09 11.53
CA VAL A 147 2.02 -6.07 11.01
C VAL A 147 1.82 -6.31 9.52
N LYS A 148 0.58 -6.45 9.06
CA LYS A 148 0.27 -6.61 7.64
C LYS A 148 0.70 -5.39 6.82
N ARG A 149 0.41 -4.17 7.29
CA ARG A 149 0.89 -2.93 6.66
C ARG A 149 2.41 -2.97 6.46
N GLU A 150 3.18 -3.20 7.52
CA GLU A 150 4.65 -3.20 7.44
C GLU A 150 5.18 -4.37 6.60
N HIS A 151 4.53 -5.54 6.65
CA HIS A 151 4.87 -6.68 5.82
C HIS A 151 4.74 -6.38 4.33
N TYR A 152 3.60 -5.83 3.90
CA TYR A 152 3.38 -5.50 2.50
C TYR A 152 4.24 -4.31 2.03
N LEU A 153 4.57 -3.38 2.92
CA LEU A 153 5.55 -2.33 2.61
C LEU A 153 6.94 -2.92 2.36
N ALA A 154 7.37 -3.87 3.20
CA ALA A 154 8.63 -4.57 3.00
C ALA A 154 8.64 -5.39 1.70
N LEU A 155 7.53 -6.06 1.37
CA LEU A 155 7.37 -6.76 0.09
C LEU A 155 7.44 -5.81 -1.11
N ALA A 156 6.82 -4.63 -1.02
CA ALA A 156 6.90 -3.62 -2.07
C ALA A 156 8.35 -3.21 -2.34
N HIS A 157 9.11 -2.90 -1.28
CA HIS A 157 10.54 -2.59 -1.39
C HIS A 157 11.36 -3.74 -1.96
N ARG A 158 11.09 -4.98 -1.53
CA ARG A 158 11.76 -6.18 -2.04
C ARG A 158 11.54 -6.37 -3.54
N HIS A 159 10.30 -6.26 -4.00
CA HIS A 159 9.96 -6.42 -5.41
C HIS A 159 10.55 -5.30 -6.29
N CYS A 160 10.53 -4.06 -5.80
CA CYS A 160 11.17 -2.93 -6.46
C CYS A 160 12.69 -3.14 -6.59
N ALA A 161 13.33 -3.60 -5.51
CA ALA A 161 14.76 -3.92 -5.52
C ALA A 161 15.09 -5.06 -6.50
N ALA A 162 14.29 -6.13 -6.55
CA ALA A 162 14.48 -7.22 -7.51
C ALA A 162 14.43 -6.70 -8.95
N ALA A 163 13.44 -5.86 -9.27
CA ALA A 163 13.36 -5.26 -10.61
C ALA A 163 14.62 -4.43 -10.94
N LEU A 164 14.99 -3.49 -10.07
CA LEU A 164 16.05 -2.51 -10.33
C LEU A 164 17.47 -3.08 -10.30
N LEU A 165 17.70 -4.15 -9.53
CA LEU A 165 19.03 -4.76 -9.37
C LEU A 165 19.27 -5.89 -10.36
N ASP A 166 18.25 -6.67 -10.70
CA ASP A 166 18.41 -7.86 -11.54
C ASP A 166 18.30 -7.52 -13.04
N HIS A 167 17.76 -6.34 -13.39
CA HIS A 167 17.56 -5.92 -14.78
C HIS A 167 18.15 -4.53 -15.07
N PRO A 168 18.80 -4.33 -16.22
CA PRO A 168 19.26 -3.01 -16.63
C PRO A 168 18.07 -2.10 -16.99
N ILE A 169 18.16 -0.81 -16.61
CA ILE A 169 17.13 0.21 -16.86
C ILE A 169 16.70 0.30 -18.34
N SER A 170 17.57 -0.10 -19.28
CA SER A 170 17.28 -0.16 -20.71
C SER A 170 16.19 -1.15 -21.10
N GLU A 171 15.96 -2.21 -20.30
CA GLU A 171 14.94 -3.24 -20.54
C GLU A 171 13.54 -2.81 -20.08
N PHE A 172 13.46 -1.77 -19.24
CA PHE A 172 12.20 -1.25 -18.72
C PHE A 172 11.45 -0.48 -19.82
N ARG A 173 10.12 -0.53 -19.75
CA ARG A 173 9.23 0.27 -20.59
C ARG A 173 9.53 1.76 -20.48
N ALA A 174 9.24 2.49 -21.54
CA ALA A 174 9.55 3.92 -21.63
C ALA A 174 8.85 4.72 -20.51
N GLU A 175 7.60 4.36 -20.20
CA GLU A 175 6.80 4.97 -19.14
C GLU A 175 7.42 4.74 -17.76
N THR A 176 7.83 3.51 -17.50
CA THR A 176 8.47 3.09 -16.25
C THR A 176 9.80 3.82 -16.04
N ARG A 177 10.62 3.91 -17.08
CA ARG A 177 11.87 4.68 -17.06
C ARG A 177 11.63 6.15 -16.76
N ALA A 178 10.66 6.77 -17.45
CA ALA A 178 10.29 8.17 -17.22
C ALA A 178 9.73 8.40 -15.80
N ALA A 179 9.04 7.41 -15.21
CA ALA A 179 8.60 7.47 -13.82
C ALA A 179 9.79 7.45 -12.84
N LEU A 180 10.74 6.53 -13.03
CA LEU A 180 11.95 6.44 -12.21
C LEU A 180 12.79 7.71 -12.29
N GLU A 181 12.97 8.27 -13.50
CA GLU A 181 13.68 9.54 -13.70
C GLU A 181 13.02 10.71 -12.96
N ARG A 182 11.67 10.79 -12.98
CA ARG A 182 10.93 11.82 -12.22
C ARG A 182 11.10 11.65 -10.72
N ILE A 183 11.04 10.41 -10.22
CA ILE A 183 11.25 10.12 -8.78
C ILE A 183 12.67 10.54 -8.38
N GLN A 184 13.67 10.18 -9.16
CA GLN A 184 15.06 10.55 -8.94
C GLN A 184 15.28 12.07 -8.97
N ALA A 185 14.65 12.78 -9.89
CA ALA A 185 14.76 14.24 -9.97
C ALA A 185 14.17 14.94 -8.73
N ASN A 186 13.11 14.37 -8.16
CA ASN A 186 12.43 14.93 -6.99
C ASN A 186 13.11 14.54 -5.66
N ASP A 187 13.94 13.50 -5.64
CA ASP A 187 14.67 13.09 -4.44
C ASP A 187 16.00 13.84 -4.30
N SER A 188 15.97 14.86 -3.44
CA SER A 188 17.14 15.68 -3.10
C SER A 188 18.29 14.89 -2.45
N LYS A 189 18.06 13.67 -1.96
CA LYS A 189 19.09 12.83 -1.30
C LYS A 189 19.83 11.90 -2.28
N THR A 190 19.21 11.53 -3.39
CA THR A 190 19.81 10.64 -4.40
C THR A 190 20.48 11.39 -5.54
N GLN A 191 20.36 12.73 -5.59
CA GLN A 191 21.11 13.59 -6.50
C GLN A 191 22.61 13.59 -6.15
N VAL A 192 23.32 12.51 -6.51
CA VAL A 192 24.79 12.49 -6.50
C VAL A 192 25.26 13.38 -7.65
N GLY A 193 25.50 14.66 -7.38
CA GLY A 193 26.44 15.48 -8.16
C GLY A 193 25.92 16.35 -9.31
N GLN A 194 24.75 17.00 -9.21
CA GLN A 194 24.49 18.19 -10.07
C GLN A 194 25.07 19.50 -9.53
N ALA A 195 25.68 19.50 -8.33
CA ALA A 195 26.34 20.68 -7.74
C ALA A 195 27.84 20.81 -8.06
N ALA A 196 28.42 19.97 -8.93
CA ALA A 196 29.87 19.97 -9.19
C ALA A 196 30.28 19.82 -10.66
N ALA A 197 29.45 20.31 -11.60
CA ALA A 197 29.84 20.37 -13.02
C ALA A 197 29.84 21.81 -13.55
N LEU A 198 31.06 22.34 -13.63
CA LEU A 198 31.53 23.38 -14.56
C LEU A 198 31.20 24.84 -14.20
N GLU A 199 31.95 25.41 -13.25
CA GLU A 199 32.40 26.79 -13.50
C GLU A 199 33.29 26.77 -14.77
N PRO A 200 32.96 27.53 -15.82
CA PRO A 200 33.83 27.62 -16.97
C PRO A 200 35.10 28.33 -16.54
N VAL A 201 36.25 27.66 -16.69
CA VAL A 201 37.58 28.27 -16.57
C VAL A 201 37.55 29.58 -17.36
N GLN A 202 37.54 30.71 -16.65
CA GLN A 202 37.57 32.02 -17.26
C GLN A 202 38.81 32.09 -18.16
N LYS A 203 38.57 32.21 -19.47
CA LYS A 203 39.63 32.41 -20.46
C LYS A 203 40.46 33.61 -20.02
N ILE A 204 41.73 33.37 -19.71
CA ILE A 204 42.70 34.41 -19.38
C ILE A 204 42.63 35.51 -20.44
N PRO A 205 42.34 36.78 -20.10
CA PRO A 205 42.15 37.81 -21.10
C PRO A 205 43.44 38.08 -21.89
N ARG A 206 43.30 38.33 -23.21
CA ARG A 206 44.42 38.51 -24.17
C ARG A 206 45.44 39.60 -23.77
N TRP A 207 45.10 40.49 -22.84
CA TRP A 207 46.04 41.50 -22.31
C TRP A 207 47.18 40.89 -21.47
N ARG A 208 46.97 39.72 -20.81
CA ARG A 208 48.04 39.01 -20.08
C ARG A 208 49.07 38.33 -21.00
N GLN A 209 48.71 38.00 -22.25
CA GLN A 209 49.66 37.43 -23.23
C GLN A 209 50.54 38.50 -23.90
N ARG A 210 50.09 39.77 -23.95
CA ARG A 210 50.89 40.87 -24.51
C ARG A 210 52.04 41.32 -23.59
N GLN A 211 51.92 41.15 -22.28
CA GLN A 211 52.98 41.56 -21.35
C GLN A 211 54.22 40.63 -21.36
N ARG A 212 54.05 39.33 -21.65
CA ARG A 212 55.19 38.40 -21.80
C ARG A 212 56.02 38.60 -23.07
N ARG A 213 55.47 39.25 -24.11
CA ARG A 213 56.24 39.59 -25.34
C ARG A 213 57.01 40.90 -25.23
N ARG A 214 56.66 41.79 -24.28
CA ARG A 214 57.39 43.05 -24.06
C ARG A 214 58.54 42.92 -23.05
N SER A 215 58.49 41.97 -22.11
CA SER A 215 59.57 41.75 -21.14
C SER A 215 60.80 41.01 -21.69
N GLY A 216 60.76 40.50 -22.93
CA GLY A 216 61.88 39.77 -23.57
C GLY A 216 62.80 40.60 -24.46
N LYS A 217 62.63 41.94 -24.53
CA LYS A 217 63.43 42.82 -25.39
C LYS A 217 64.30 43.84 -24.64
N GLN A 218 64.45 43.70 -23.32
CA GLN A 218 65.29 44.60 -22.51
C GLN A 218 66.24 43.79 -21.63
N SER A 219 67.19 43.10 -22.28
CA SER A 219 68.44 42.61 -21.69
C SER A 219 69.40 42.28 -22.84
N ARG A 220 70.02 43.34 -23.37
CA ARG A 220 71.35 43.33 -23.97
C ARG A 220 72.08 44.52 -23.40
#